data_AF-A0AAW0ZT11-F1
#
_entry.id   AF-A0AAW0ZT11-F1
#
_cell.length_a   1.000
_cell.length_b   1.000
_cell.length_c   1.000
_cell.angle_alpha   90.00
_cell.angle_beta   90.00
_cell.angle_gamma   90.00
#
_symmetry.space_group_name_H-M   'P 1'
#
loop_
_entity.id
_entity.type
_entity.pdbx_description
1 polymer ?
#
loop_
_entity_poly.entity_id
_entity_poly.type
_entity_poly.pdbx_seq_one_letter_code
_entity_poly.pdbx_strand_id
1 'polypeptide(L)'
;MSHNRVTLPLLVCILCFMAHCAACPMDAGQALDISQFAGKWYFIAGTSTNLSQSSCGRLLVKKTTSTEFLIKFRGHRHKGNIPVVSNMAGKVDGNNIVTYWRTLRSKRKLGPFYHVVISVKYDTAIGMLVCTETKGYMENKSAMIWSRERSLPSPILEELKSKLGAYVNQEIRMADHDNC
;
A
#
# COMPACT_ATOMS: atom_id res chain seq x y z
N MET A 1 -23.45 53.37 -2.31
CA MET A 1 -23.80 52.05 -2.86
C MET A 1 -22.50 51.31 -3.16
N SER A 2 -22.04 50.47 -2.23
CA SER A 2 -20.79 49.72 -2.37
C SER A 2 -21.12 48.31 -2.85
N HIS A 3 -20.51 47.92 -3.98
CA HIS A 3 -20.72 46.65 -4.67
C HIS A 3 -20.37 45.45 -3.77
N ASN A 4 -21.34 44.53 -3.63
CA ASN A 4 -21.13 43.20 -3.04
C ASN A 4 -20.11 42.41 -3.86
N ARG A 5 -18.99 42.04 -3.20
CA ARG A 5 -17.91 41.20 -3.70
C ARG A 5 -18.40 39.79 -4.00
N VAL A 6 -18.46 39.44 -5.29
CA VAL A 6 -18.50 38.05 -5.77
C VAL A 6 -17.05 37.55 -5.86
N THR A 7 -16.50 37.08 -4.74
CA THR A 7 -15.14 36.49 -4.70
C THR A 7 -15.12 35.18 -3.91
N LEU A 8 -16.21 34.42 -3.92
CA LEU A 8 -16.30 33.13 -3.21
C LEU A 8 -16.03 31.86 -4.07
N PRO A 9 -16.26 31.79 -5.41
CA PRO A 9 -16.12 30.52 -6.11
C PRO A 9 -14.66 30.21 -6.53
N LEU A 10 -13.82 31.24 -6.73
CA LEU A 10 -12.44 31.03 -7.17
C LEU A 10 -11.54 30.44 -6.07
N LEU A 11 -11.79 30.79 -4.81
CA LEU A 11 -11.01 30.32 -3.65
C LEU A 11 -11.22 28.84 -3.36
N VAL A 12 -12.44 28.32 -3.57
CA VAL A 12 -12.76 26.89 -3.39
C VAL A 12 -12.06 26.04 -4.46
N CYS A 13 -11.99 26.52 -5.70
CA CYS A 13 -11.31 25.81 -6.79
C CYS A 13 -9.80 25.67 -6.56
N ILE A 14 -9.13 26.71 -6.04
CA ILE A 14 -7.67 26.68 -5.80
C ILE A 14 -7.33 25.77 -4.61
N LEU A 15 -8.17 25.72 -3.57
CA LEU A 15 -8.01 24.78 -2.45
C LEU A 15 -8.16 23.32 -2.88
N CYS A 16 -9.08 23.02 -3.82
CA CYS A 16 -9.19 21.68 -4.38
C CYS A 16 -7.96 21.28 -5.22
N PHE A 17 -7.36 22.20 -5.98
CA PHE A 17 -6.18 21.87 -6.80
C PHE A 17 -4.93 21.56 -5.97
N MET A 18 -4.76 22.18 -4.79
CA MET A 18 -3.60 21.96 -3.92
C MET A 18 -3.63 20.62 -3.18
N ALA A 19 -4.82 20.02 -2.98
CA ALA A 19 -4.96 18.75 -2.26
C ALA A 19 -4.42 17.53 -3.06
N HIS A 20 -4.22 17.67 -4.37
CA HIS A 20 -3.91 16.54 -5.26
C HIS A 20 -2.41 16.34 -5.56
N CYS A 21 -1.55 17.20 -5.00
CA CYS A 21 -0.09 17.09 -5.04
C CYS A 21 0.52 16.87 -3.64
N ALA A 22 -0.24 16.30 -2.71
CA ALA A 22 0.24 16.08 -1.35
C ALA A 22 1.30 14.96 -1.30
N ALA A 23 2.38 15.20 -0.54
CA ALA A 23 3.39 14.19 -0.20
C ALA A 23 2.76 12.96 0.50
N CYS A 24 3.54 11.90 0.67
CA CYS A 24 3.12 10.69 1.38
C CYS A 24 2.72 11.11 2.80
N PRO A 25 1.54 10.72 3.28
CA PRO A 25 1.03 11.15 4.57
C PRO A 25 1.71 10.33 5.68
N MET A 26 3.02 10.52 5.87
CA MET A 26 3.82 9.76 6.82
C MET A 26 3.33 9.96 8.27
N ASP A 27 2.75 11.12 8.55
CA ASP A 27 2.14 11.52 9.82
C ASP A 27 0.81 10.83 10.12
N ALA A 28 0.08 10.39 9.09
CA ALA A 28 -1.16 9.61 9.24
C ALA A 28 -0.90 8.12 9.58
N GLY A 29 0.36 7.68 9.50
CA GLY A 29 0.75 6.29 9.70
C GLY A 29 0.87 5.87 11.16
N GLN A 30 0.46 4.65 11.45
CA GLN A 30 0.68 3.98 12.73
C GLN A 30 2.06 3.28 12.74
N ALA A 31 2.67 3.18 13.92
CA ALA A 31 3.88 2.39 14.11
C ALA A 31 3.63 0.89 13.81
N LEU A 32 4.62 0.22 13.22
CA LEU A 32 4.53 -1.21 12.90
C LEU A 32 5.28 -2.06 13.93
N ASP A 33 4.55 -2.82 14.75
CA ASP A 33 5.14 -3.92 15.52
C ASP A 33 5.50 -5.09 14.60
N ILE A 34 6.80 -5.21 14.30
CA ILE A 34 7.34 -6.26 13.41
C ILE A 34 7.07 -7.67 13.96
N SER A 35 6.99 -7.82 15.28
CA SER A 35 6.79 -9.12 15.92
C SER A 35 5.39 -9.65 15.64
N GLN A 36 4.38 -8.78 15.77
CA GLN A 36 3.00 -9.11 15.44
C GLN A 36 2.76 -9.14 13.92
N PHE A 37 3.47 -8.31 13.15
CA PHE A 37 3.38 -8.29 11.69
C PHE A 37 3.97 -9.55 11.03
N ALA A 38 4.88 -10.26 11.70
CA ALA A 38 5.48 -11.48 11.19
C ALA A 38 4.43 -12.56 10.87
N GLY A 39 4.81 -13.49 10.00
CA GLY A 39 3.98 -14.63 9.61
C GLY A 39 3.38 -14.51 8.21
N LYS A 40 2.30 -15.27 8.00
CA LYS A 40 1.65 -15.40 6.69
C LYS A 40 0.61 -14.30 6.51
N TRP A 41 0.52 -13.80 5.29
CA TRP A 41 -0.48 -12.86 4.82
C TRP A 41 -0.90 -13.18 3.39
N TYR A 42 -2.08 -12.73 3.00
CA TYR A 42 -2.63 -12.79 1.66
C TYR A 42 -2.89 -11.38 1.16
N PHE A 43 -2.52 -11.10 -0.09
CA PHE A 43 -2.82 -9.83 -0.74
C PHE A 43 -4.28 -9.83 -1.19
N ILE A 44 -5.16 -9.05 -0.55
CA ILE A 44 -6.61 -9.10 -0.80
C ILE A 44 -7.05 -8.08 -1.83
N ALA A 45 -6.52 -6.87 -1.75
CA ALA A 45 -6.90 -5.79 -2.66
C ALA A 45 -5.79 -4.74 -2.75
N GLY A 46 -5.81 -3.95 -3.81
CA GLY A 46 -4.94 -2.79 -3.94
C GLY A 46 -5.22 -1.99 -5.19
N THR A 47 -4.58 -0.83 -5.29
CA THR A 47 -4.57 -0.07 -6.55
C THR A 47 -3.70 -0.78 -7.58
N SER A 48 -3.91 -0.46 -8.86
CA SER A 48 -3.21 -1.05 -10.00
C SER A 48 -1.68 -0.98 -9.84
N THR A 49 -1.09 -2.05 -9.33
CA THR A 49 0.36 -2.26 -9.22
C THR A 49 0.73 -3.58 -9.89
N ASN A 50 2.02 -3.79 -10.16
CA ASN A 50 2.50 -5.09 -10.67
C ASN A 50 2.12 -6.27 -9.75
N LEU A 51 1.88 -6.03 -8.45
CA LEU A 51 1.35 -7.04 -7.52
C LEU A 51 -0.16 -7.24 -7.66
N SER A 52 -0.94 -6.19 -7.87
CA SER A 52 -2.39 -6.33 -8.07
C SER A 52 -2.74 -7.03 -9.40
N GLN A 53 -1.78 -7.14 -10.32
CA GLN A 53 -1.88 -7.96 -11.53
C GLN A 53 -1.53 -9.45 -11.29
N SER A 54 -1.38 -9.87 -10.03
CA SER A 54 -1.17 -11.27 -9.69
C SER A 54 -2.32 -11.85 -8.90
N SER A 55 -2.68 -13.09 -9.22
CA SER A 55 -3.61 -13.92 -8.45
C SER A 55 -2.85 -14.72 -7.39
N CYS A 56 -3.56 -15.23 -6.39
CA CYS A 56 -3.00 -16.09 -5.34
C CYS A 56 -1.86 -15.44 -4.54
N GLY A 57 -1.90 -14.11 -4.40
CA GLY A 57 -0.85 -13.33 -3.77
C GLY A 57 -0.68 -13.71 -2.29
N ARG A 58 0.46 -14.32 -1.96
CA ARG A 58 0.83 -14.77 -0.62
C ARG A 58 2.12 -14.11 -0.19
N LEU A 59 2.16 -13.62 1.04
CA LEU A 59 3.33 -13.01 1.64
C LEU A 59 3.73 -13.79 2.88
N LEU A 60 5.02 -14.04 3.01
CA LEU A 60 5.62 -14.55 4.25
C LEU A 60 6.57 -13.50 4.79
N VAL A 61 6.22 -12.92 5.94
CA VAL A 61 7.01 -11.92 6.64
C VAL A 61 7.84 -12.62 7.72
N LYS A 62 9.15 -12.43 7.69
CA LYS A 62 10.09 -12.93 8.71
C LYS A 62 10.83 -11.76 9.34
N LYS A 63 10.65 -11.57 10.64
CA LYS A 63 11.47 -10.67 11.45
C LYS A 63 12.92 -11.13 11.43
N THR A 64 13.86 -10.22 11.17
CA THR A 64 15.30 -10.51 11.24
C THR A 64 15.94 -9.87 12.46
N THR A 65 15.53 -8.64 12.80
CA THR A 65 15.95 -7.92 14.00
C THR A 65 14.74 -7.21 14.63
N SER A 66 14.94 -6.39 15.67
CA SER A 66 13.88 -5.54 16.23
C SER A 66 13.37 -4.48 15.26
N THR A 67 14.15 -4.10 14.25
CA THR A 67 13.85 -3.02 13.30
C THR A 67 13.83 -3.47 11.85
N GLU A 68 14.12 -4.74 11.56
CA GLU A 68 14.22 -5.25 10.19
C GLU A 68 13.39 -6.52 9.97
N PHE A 69 12.91 -6.66 8.74
CA PHE A 69 12.17 -7.84 8.29
C PHE A 69 12.40 -8.15 6.82
N LEU A 70 12.10 -9.38 6.44
CA LEU A 70 12.08 -9.85 5.06
C LEU A 70 10.67 -10.28 4.69
N ILE A 71 10.24 -9.93 3.48
CA ILE A 71 8.99 -10.41 2.89
C ILE A 71 9.31 -11.27 1.68
N LYS A 72 8.75 -12.47 1.64
CA LYS A 72 8.71 -13.29 0.43
C LYS A 72 7.31 -13.28 -0.14
N PHE A 73 7.13 -12.65 -1.29
CA PHE A 73 5.90 -12.69 -2.07
C PHE A 73 5.90 -13.86 -3.05
N ARG A 74 4.76 -14.53 -3.19
CA ARG A 74 4.48 -15.52 -4.23
C ARG A 74 3.08 -15.29 -4.79
N GLY A 75 2.91 -15.46 -6.09
CA GLY A 75 1.61 -15.44 -6.77
C GLY A 75 1.74 -15.88 -8.21
N HIS A 76 0.71 -15.69 -9.03
CA HIS A 76 0.73 -15.99 -10.46
C HIS A 76 0.37 -14.74 -11.25
N ARG A 77 1.03 -14.48 -12.39
CA ARG A 77 0.55 -13.43 -13.30
C ARG A 77 -0.77 -13.86 -13.92
N HIS A 78 -1.73 -12.94 -14.00
CA HIS A 78 -2.99 -13.19 -14.71
C HIS A 78 -2.74 -13.64 -16.15
N LYS A 79 -1.79 -12.98 -16.85
CA LYS A 79 -1.40 -13.37 -18.20
C LYS A 79 -0.44 -14.57 -18.17
N GLY A 80 -0.94 -15.74 -18.58
CA GLY A 80 -0.16 -16.96 -18.81
C GLY A 80 0.14 -17.80 -17.57
N ASN A 81 -0.50 -17.51 -16.42
CA ASN A 81 -0.37 -18.27 -15.17
C ASN A 81 1.08 -18.51 -14.73
N ILE A 82 1.96 -17.53 -14.96
CA ILE A 82 3.39 -17.68 -14.69
C ILE A 82 3.66 -17.38 -13.21
N PRO A 83 4.35 -18.28 -12.46
CA PRO A 83 4.71 -18.02 -11.08
C PRO A 83 5.57 -16.76 -10.94
N VAL A 84 5.16 -15.87 -10.03
CA VAL A 84 5.90 -14.67 -9.65
C VAL A 84 6.39 -14.83 -8.23
N VAL A 85 7.68 -14.60 -8.04
CA VAL A 85 8.28 -14.58 -6.71
C VAL A 85 9.17 -13.34 -6.58
N SER A 86 8.94 -12.59 -5.50
CA SER A 86 9.68 -11.37 -5.19
C SER A 86 10.09 -11.40 -3.73
N ASN A 87 11.32 -10.94 -3.46
CA ASN A 87 11.80 -10.77 -2.09
C ASN A 87 11.89 -9.27 -1.80
N MET A 88 11.45 -8.86 -0.61
CA MET A 88 11.51 -7.49 -0.15
C MET A 88 12.26 -7.48 1.18
N ALA A 89 13.18 -6.54 1.33
CA ALA A 89 13.81 -6.25 2.62
C ALA A 89 13.20 -4.96 3.16
N GLY A 90 12.76 -4.98 4.40
CA GLY A 90 12.12 -3.86 5.08
C GLY A 90 12.86 -3.45 6.34
N LYS A 91 12.81 -2.16 6.64
CA LYS A 91 13.31 -1.55 7.88
C LYS A 91 12.24 -0.62 8.45
N VAL A 92 12.12 -0.60 9.77
CA VAL A 92 11.25 0.26 10.56
C VAL A 92 12.11 1.18 11.41
N ASP A 93 11.80 2.47 11.39
CA ASP A 93 12.36 3.50 12.26
C ASP A 93 11.22 4.40 12.74
N GLY A 94 10.68 4.11 13.93
CA GLY A 94 9.41 4.70 14.38
C GLY A 94 8.26 4.38 13.42
N ASN A 95 7.62 5.42 12.87
CA ASN A 95 6.56 5.28 11.88
C ASN A 95 7.09 5.21 10.44
N ASN A 96 8.40 5.37 10.24
CA ASN A 96 9.00 5.29 8.92
C ASN A 96 9.31 3.84 8.56
N ILE A 97 8.54 3.30 7.62
CA ILE A 97 8.69 1.93 7.14
C ILE A 97 9.17 1.98 5.70
N VAL A 98 10.37 1.49 5.45
CA VAL A 98 10.97 1.52 4.12
C VAL A 98 11.24 0.10 3.65
N THR A 99 10.90 -0.19 2.40
CA THR A 99 11.24 -1.48 1.78
C THR A 99 12.00 -1.31 0.48
N TYR A 100 12.74 -2.36 0.13
CA TYR A 100 13.43 -2.49 -1.14
C TYR A 100 13.17 -3.84 -1.75
N TRP A 101 12.84 -3.86 -3.04
CA TRP A 101 12.41 -5.06 -3.73
C TRP A 101 13.52 -5.63 -4.58
N ARG A 102 13.57 -6.96 -4.64
CA ARG A 102 14.43 -7.72 -5.53
C ARG A 102 13.61 -8.84 -6.15
N THR A 103 13.47 -8.81 -7.48
CA THR A 103 12.91 -9.95 -8.21
C THR A 103 13.97 -11.04 -8.32
N LEU A 104 13.58 -12.32 -8.27
CA LEU A 104 14.55 -13.44 -8.31
C LEU A 104 15.46 -13.44 -9.53
N ARG A 105 14.99 -12.89 -10.67
CA ARG A 105 15.73 -12.85 -11.93
C ARG A 105 16.61 -11.60 -12.09
N SER A 106 16.56 -10.63 -11.17
CA SER A 106 17.32 -9.39 -11.27
C SER A 106 18.13 -9.12 -10.00
N LYS A 107 19.40 -8.79 -10.17
CA LYS A 107 20.23 -8.26 -9.08
C LYS A 107 19.87 -6.79 -8.74
N ARG A 108 19.03 -6.13 -9.54
CA ARG A 108 18.66 -4.73 -9.35
C ARG A 108 17.74 -4.59 -8.14
N LYS A 109 18.16 -3.74 -7.20
CA LYS A 109 17.35 -3.28 -6.07
C LYS A 109 16.38 -2.20 -6.58
N LEU A 110 15.08 -2.39 -6.36
CA LEU A 110 14.05 -1.40 -6.63
C LEU A 110 13.63 -0.72 -5.31
N GLY A 111 13.31 0.56 -5.37
CA GLY A 111 12.97 1.39 -4.20
C GLY A 111 13.99 2.51 -3.96
N PRO A 112 13.85 3.28 -2.87
CA PRO A 112 13.00 2.98 -1.70
C PRO A 112 11.50 3.03 -2.00
N PHE A 113 10.74 2.17 -1.33
CA PHE A 113 9.28 2.26 -1.23
C PHE A 113 8.93 2.54 0.22
N TYR A 114 8.26 3.66 0.48
CA TYR A 114 7.83 4.05 1.82
C TYR A 114 6.43 3.50 2.07
N HIS A 115 6.22 2.93 3.25
CA HIS A 115 4.96 2.33 3.64
C HIS A 115 4.34 3.12 4.78
N VAL A 116 3.05 3.42 4.65
CA VAL A 116 2.27 4.09 5.70
C VAL A 116 1.16 3.16 6.12
N VAL A 117 1.19 2.70 7.37
CA VAL A 117 0.16 1.81 7.93
C VAL A 117 -1.03 2.66 8.36
N ILE A 118 -2.10 2.64 7.58
CA ILE A 118 -3.32 3.41 7.87
C ILE A 118 -4.17 2.71 8.93
N SER A 119 -4.25 1.39 8.86
CA SER A 119 -5.03 0.59 9.81
C SER A 119 -4.44 -0.81 9.93
N VAL A 120 -4.32 -1.30 11.16
CA VAL A 120 -3.81 -2.66 11.42
C VAL A 120 -4.59 -3.32 12.54
N LYS A 121 -4.96 -4.59 12.30
CA LYS A 121 -5.35 -5.56 13.30
C LYS A 121 -4.55 -6.82 12.99
N TYR A 122 -3.49 -7.08 13.75
CA TYR A 122 -2.45 -8.04 13.36
C TYR A 122 -2.92 -9.47 13.19
N ASP A 123 -4.02 -9.85 13.84
CA ASP A 123 -4.69 -11.14 13.73
C ASP A 123 -5.62 -11.26 12.52
N THR A 124 -5.95 -10.14 11.88
CA THR A 124 -7.01 -10.05 10.86
C THR A 124 -6.49 -9.46 9.55
N ALA A 125 -6.17 -8.16 9.53
CA ALA A 125 -5.90 -7.42 8.31
C ALA A 125 -5.02 -6.19 8.55
N ILE A 126 -4.35 -5.76 7.49
CA ILE A 126 -3.56 -4.53 7.45
C ILE A 126 -3.85 -3.77 6.16
N GLY A 127 -4.09 -2.47 6.27
CA GLY A 127 -4.25 -1.53 5.17
C GLY A 127 -3.10 -0.55 5.15
N MET A 128 -2.38 -0.48 4.03
CA MET A 128 -1.17 0.33 3.88
C MET A 128 -1.20 1.14 2.59
N LEU A 129 -0.58 2.31 2.62
CA LEU A 129 -0.15 3.02 1.43
C LEU A 129 1.31 2.68 1.15
N VAL A 130 1.65 2.61 -0.13
CA VAL A 130 3.02 2.46 -0.63
C VAL A 130 3.31 3.65 -1.52
N CYS A 131 4.32 4.42 -1.14
CA CYS A 131 4.74 5.64 -1.82
C CYS A 131 6.11 5.43 -2.47
N THR A 132 6.29 5.98 -3.67
CA THR A 132 7.60 6.06 -4.34
C THR A 132 7.99 7.51 -4.54
N GLU A 133 9.16 7.89 -4.05
CA GLU A 133 9.75 9.17 -4.42
C GLU A 133 10.31 9.10 -5.85
N THR A 134 9.74 9.90 -6.74
CA THR A 134 10.30 10.17 -8.07
C THR A 134 10.90 11.58 -8.02
N LYS A 135 12.18 11.70 -8.39
CA LYS A 135 12.96 12.96 -8.36
C LYS A 135 12.16 14.14 -8.94
N GLY A 136 11.56 14.94 -8.08
CA GLY A 136 10.96 16.24 -8.43
C GLY A 136 9.44 16.30 -8.43
N TYR A 137 8.70 15.35 -9.00
CA TYR A 137 7.22 15.39 -9.04
C TYR A 137 6.59 14.00 -9.24
N MET A 138 5.33 13.91 -8.80
CA MET A 138 4.45 12.74 -8.70
C MET A 138 4.98 11.60 -7.82
N GLU A 139 4.54 11.64 -6.57
CA GLU A 139 4.61 10.49 -5.68
C GLU A 139 3.48 9.52 -6.05
N ASN A 140 3.83 8.42 -6.72
CA ASN A 140 2.85 7.37 -6.98
C ASN A 140 2.50 6.72 -5.64
N LYS A 141 1.27 6.98 -5.18
CA LYS A 141 0.67 6.33 -4.02
C LYS A 141 -0.10 5.12 -4.50
N SER A 142 0.16 3.98 -3.87
CA SER A 142 -0.61 2.76 -4.10
C SER A 142 -1.18 2.26 -2.80
N ALA A 143 -2.44 1.84 -2.81
CA ALA A 143 -3.04 1.22 -1.64
C ALA A 143 -2.87 -0.30 -1.70
N MET A 144 -2.67 -0.93 -0.55
CA MET A 144 -2.60 -2.38 -0.39
C MET A 144 -3.36 -2.81 0.86
N ILE A 145 -4.17 -3.87 0.72
CA ILE A 145 -4.88 -4.52 1.82
C ILE A 145 -4.40 -5.96 1.89
N TRP A 146 -3.84 -6.37 3.02
CA TRP A 146 -3.46 -7.75 3.28
C TRP A 146 -4.31 -8.33 4.41
N SER A 147 -4.58 -9.63 4.36
CA SER A 147 -5.35 -10.38 5.37
C SER A 147 -4.57 -11.60 5.85
N ARG A 148 -4.87 -12.09 7.06
CA ARG A 148 -4.39 -13.39 7.54
C ARG A 148 -5.04 -14.56 6.81
N GLU A 149 -6.22 -14.33 6.23
CA GLU A 149 -6.98 -15.31 5.45
C GLU A 149 -7.01 -14.94 3.97
N ARG A 150 -7.44 -15.88 3.10
CA ARG A 150 -7.54 -15.66 1.64
C ARG A 150 -8.66 -14.69 1.25
N SER A 151 -9.58 -14.44 2.16
CA SER A 151 -10.67 -13.49 2.01
C SER A 151 -10.73 -12.60 3.25
N LEU A 152 -11.58 -11.58 3.19
CA LEU A 152 -11.82 -10.67 4.30
C LEU A 152 -13.32 -10.40 4.38
N PRO A 153 -13.94 -10.38 5.58
CA PRO A 153 -15.34 -10.02 5.71
C PRO A 153 -15.63 -8.67 5.08
N SER A 154 -16.74 -8.59 4.32
CA SER A 154 -17.11 -7.39 3.56
C SER A 154 -17.10 -6.10 4.39
N PRO A 155 -17.60 -6.05 5.64
CA PRO A 155 -17.55 -4.82 6.45
C PRO A 155 -16.12 -4.31 6.71
N ILE A 156 -15.19 -5.21 7.00
CA ILE A 156 -13.79 -4.86 7.28
C ILE A 156 -13.10 -4.39 5.99
N LEU A 157 -13.38 -5.08 4.88
CA LEU A 157 -12.84 -4.72 3.57
C LEU A 157 -13.28 -3.32 3.12
N GLU A 158 -14.58 -3.03 3.23
CA GLU A 158 -15.13 -1.73 2.81
C GLU A 158 -14.65 -0.60 3.74
N GLU A 159 -14.50 -0.85 5.04
CA GLU A 159 -13.87 0.10 5.97
C GLU A 159 -12.43 0.42 5.53
N LEU A 160 -11.62 -0.60 5.22
CA LEU A 160 -10.23 -0.41 4.79
C LEU A 160 -10.14 0.31 3.44
N LYS A 161 -11.00 -0.06 2.47
CA LYS A 161 -11.07 0.63 1.17
C LYS A 161 -11.44 2.10 1.33
N SER A 162 -12.44 2.40 2.17
CA SER A 162 -12.85 3.78 2.46
C SER A 162 -11.69 4.59 3.06
N LYS A 163 -11.02 4.06 4.09
CA LYS A 163 -9.86 4.73 4.72
C LYS A 163 -8.71 4.96 3.76
N LEU A 164 -8.36 3.96 2.94
CA LEU A 164 -7.27 4.07 1.97
C LEU A 164 -7.63 4.96 0.77
N GLY A 165 -8.89 4.92 0.34
CA GLY A 165 -9.42 5.72 -0.77
C GLY A 165 -9.35 7.22 -0.53
N ALA A 166 -9.28 7.67 0.73
CA ALA A 166 -9.01 9.07 1.07
C ALA A 166 -7.63 9.56 0.60
N TYR A 167 -6.70 8.64 0.28
CA TYR A 167 -5.31 8.97 -0.06
C TYR A 167 -4.89 8.57 -1.48
N VAL A 168 -5.74 7.83 -2.20
CA VAL A 168 -5.44 7.36 -3.56
C VAL A 168 -6.56 7.73 -4.52
N ASN A 169 -6.19 8.17 -5.73
CA ASN A 169 -7.16 8.54 -6.77
C ASN A 169 -7.58 7.34 -7.65
N GLN A 170 -7.00 6.17 -7.39
CA GLN A 170 -7.23 4.96 -8.17
C GLN A 170 -8.16 4.02 -7.40
N GLU A 171 -8.98 3.29 -8.15
CA GLU A 171 -9.83 2.25 -7.60
C GLU A 171 -9.01 1.15 -6.91
N ILE A 172 -9.43 0.75 -5.71
CA ILE A 172 -8.86 -0.37 -4.95
C ILE A 172 -9.58 -1.65 -5.38
N ARG A 173 -8.93 -2.45 -6.20
CA ARG A 173 -9.50 -3.67 -6.80
C ARG A 173 -9.14 -4.91 -6.00
N MET A 174 -10.06 -5.87 -6.01
CA MET A 174 -9.83 -7.19 -5.41
C MET A 174 -8.77 -7.96 -6.18
N ALA A 175 -7.96 -8.71 -5.45
CA ALA A 175 -7.09 -9.73 -6.00
C ALA A 175 -7.86 -11.03 -6.20
N ASP A 176 -7.55 -11.74 -7.28
CA ASP A 176 -8.12 -13.06 -7.58
C ASP A 176 -7.47 -14.14 -6.69
N HIS A 177 -8.30 -14.85 -5.92
CA HIS A 177 -7.90 -16.02 -5.11
C HIS A 177 -8.72 -17.28 -5.42
N ASP A 178 -9.57 -17.26 -6.45
CA ASP A 178 -10.51 -18.35 -6.71
C ASP A 178 -9.82 -19.59 -7.31
N ASN A 179 -8.68 -19.39 -7.98
CA ASN A 179 -7.91 -20.45 -8.64
C ASN A 179 -6.49 -20.61 -8.03
N CYS A 180 -6.44 -20.92 -6.73
CA CYS A 180 -5.23 -21.11 -5.91
C CYS A 180 -5.26 -22.42 -5.11
#